data_AF-A0A1A9FYH4-F1
#
_entry.id   AF-A0A1A9FYH4-F1
#
_cell.length_a   1.000
_cell.length_b   1.000
_cell.length_c   1.000
_cell.angle_alpha   90.00
_cell.angle_beta   90.00
_cell.angle_gamma   90.00
#
_symmetry.space_group_name_H-M   'P 1'
#
loop_
_entity.id
_entity.type
_entity.pdbx_description
1 polymer ?
#
loop_
_entity_poly.entity_id
_entity_poly.type
_entity_poly.pdbx_seq_one_letter_code
_entity_poly.pdbx_strand_id
1 'polypeptide(L)'
;MENQRNLSDPITLRLPSELLAEIEAVARSCGRSRSWVMVRAMKAYLAAEGQEILELDRARRAAATDGATALDDLIAEMDDNLPGNAA
;
A
#
# COMPACT_ATOMS: atom_id res chain seq x y z
N MET A 1 27.64 6.73 16.49
CA MET A 1 26.35 6.53 17.19
C MET A 1 25.47 5.73 16.26
N GLU A 2 25.32 4.44 16.55
CA GLU A 2 24.48 3.52 15.77
C GLU A 2 23.02 3.97 15.82
N ASN A 3 22.38 3.95 14.65
CA ASN A 3 21.07 4.53 14.39
C ASN A 3 19.98 3.77 15.19
N GLN A 4 19.62 4.27 16.36
CA GLN A 4 18.80 3.54 17.34
C GLN A 4 17.35 3.29 16.94
N ARG A 5 16.88 3.75 15.78
CA ARG A 5 15.61 3.31 15.16
C ARG A 5 15.78 3.47 13.64
N ASN A 6 15.46 2.46 12.85
CA ASN A 6 15.49 2.48 11.38
C ASN A 6 14.42 3.47 10.82
N LEU A 7 14.57 4.75 11.12
CA LEU A 7 13.66 5.84 10.80
C LEU A 7 14.24 6.65 9.64
N SER A 8 13.36 7.21 8.83
CA SER A 8 13.76 8.20 7.83
C SER A 8 14.25 9.49 8.48
N ASP A 9 14.87 10.35 7.67
CA ASP A 9 15.02 11.75 8.04
C ASP A 9 13.65 12.41 8.30
N PRO A 10 13.60 13.48 9.14
CA PRO A 10 12.36 14.21 9.39
C PRO A 10 11.76 14.79 8.11
N ILE A 11 10.45 14.59 7.94
CA ILE A 11 9.69 15.14 6.82
C ILE A 11 9.03 16.44 7.28
N THR A 12 9.23 17.51 6.51
CA THR A 12 8.50 18.77 6.72
C THR A 12 7.20 18.74 5.92
N LEU A 13 6.07 18.88 6.60
CA LEU A 13 4.73 18.83 5.99
C LEU A 13 3.91 20.05 6.41
N ARG A 14 3.17 20.63 5.46
CA ARG A 14 2.18 21.68 5.74
C ARG A 14 0.80 21.04 5.84
N LEU A 15 0.10 21.33 6.94
CA LEU A 15 -1.25 20.84 7.21
C LEU A 15 -2.21 22.02 7.35
N PRO A 16 -3.49 21.87 6.95
CA PRO A 16 -4.54 22.79 7.37
C PRO A 16 -4.57 22.90 8.90
N SER A 17 -4.81 24.11 9.41
CA SER A 17 -4.70 24.40 10.84
C SER A 17 -5.71 23.61 11.68
N GLU A 18 -6.92 23.44 11.15
CA GLU A 18 -7.99 22.64 11.73
C GLU A 18 -7.61 21.16 11.83
N LEU A 19 -7.01 20.59 10.78
CA LEU A 19 -6.57 19.20 10.78
C LEU A 19 -5.44 18.96 11.80
N LEU A 20 -4.50 19.90 11.91
CA LEU A 20 -3.45 19.82 12.93
C LEU A 20 -4.06 19.84 14.34
N ALA A 21 -5.04 20.71 14.59
CA ALA A 21 -5.71 20.81 15.88
C ALA A 21 -6.42 19.50 16.27
N GLU A 22 -7.09 18.84 15.32
CA GLU A 22 -7.72 17.53 15.54
C GLU A 22 -6.70 16.43 15.84
N ILE A 23 -5.62 16.36 15.07
CA ILE A 23 -4.51 15.41 15.31
C ILE A 23 -3.94 15.59 16.72
N GLU A 24 -3.75 16.83 17.15
CA GLU A 24 -3.25 17.15 18.48
C GLU A 24 -4.24 16.78 19.58
N ALA A 25 -5.54 16.97 19.37
CA ALA A 25 -6.57 16.55 20.32
C ALA A 25 -6.59 15.03 20.51
N VAL A 26 -6.50 14.25 19.42
CA VAL A 26 -6.39 12.79 19.47
C VAL A 26 -5.12 12.38 20.20
N ALA A 27 -3.97 12.97 19.83
CA ALA A 27 -2.68 12.67 20.44
C ALA A 27 -2.72 12.89 21.96
N ARG A 28 -3.24 14.04 22.41
CA ARG A 28 -3.40 14.35 23.85
C ARG A 28 -4.32 13.35 24.55
N SER A 29 -5.49 13.06 23.97
CA SER A 29 -6.48 12.15 24.57
C SER A 29 -5.94 10.72 24.71
N CYS A 30 -5.07 10.29 23.80
CA CYS A 30 -4.44 8.98 23.84
C CYS A 30 -3.10 8.95 24.63
N GLY A 31 -2.60 10.09 25.13
CA GLY A 31 -1.27 10.18 25.74
C GLY A 31 -0.14 9.80 24.76
N ARG A 32 -0.28 10.13 23.48
CA ARG A 32 0.67 9.81 22.40
C ARG A 32 1.20 11.08 21.71
N SER A 33 2.22 10.92 20.88
CA SER A 33 2.78 12.02 20.08
C SER A 33 1.96 12.26 18.82
N ARG A 34 2.05 13.47 18.26
CA ARG A 34 1.51 13.80 16.92
C ARG A 34 2.02 12.83 15.85
N SER A 35 3.32 12.53 15.89
CA SER A 35 3.96 11.58 14.98
C SER A 35 3.32 10.19 15.06
N TRP A 36 2.91 9.72 16.24
CA TRP A 36 2.23 8.44 16.38
C TRP A 36 0.89 8.42 15.63
N VAL A 37 0.09 9.49 15.74
CA VAL A 37 -1.19 9.62 15.01
C VAL A 37 -0.95 9.67 13.51
N MET A 38 0.01 10.48 13.06
CA MET A 38 0.36 10.64 11.65
C MET A 38 0.86 9.32 11.04
N VAL A 39 1.79 8.63 11.69
CA VAL A 39 2.31 7.33 11.22
C VAL A 39 1.19 6.28 11.17
N ARG A 40 0.27 6.28 12.14
CA ARG A 40 -0.89 5.38 12.12
C ARG A 40 -1.81 5.66 10.93
N ALA A 41 -2.12 6.92 10.66
CA ALA A 41 -2.95 7.31 9.52
C ALA A 41 -2.29 6.92 8.18
N MET A 42 -0.99 7.19 8.03
CA MET A 42 -0.24 6.82 6.82
C MET A 42 -0.21 5.30 6.59
N LYS A 43 -0.01 4.50 7.66
CA LYS A 43 -0.08 3.04 7.57
C LYS A 43 -1.47 2.55 7.17
N ALA A 44 -2.52 3.18 7.70
CA ALA A 44 -3.90 2.82 7.36
C ALA A 44 -4.20 3.11 5.88
N TYR A 45 -3.77 4.27 5.35
CA TYR A 45 -3.87 4.58 3.93
C TYR A 45 -3.15 3.53 3.06
N LEU A 46 -1.92 3.18 3.41
CA LEU A 46 -1.12 2.20 2.66
C LEU A 46 -1.72 0.79 2.68
N ALA A 47 -2.39 0.39 3.76
CA ALA A 47 -3.03 -0.91 3.87
C ALA A 47 -4.41 -0.99 3.16
N ALA A 48 -4.97 0.15 2.77
CA ALA A 48 -6.22 0.24 2.02
C ALA A 48 -5.91 0.69 0.58
N GLU A 49 -6.29 1.92 0.22
CA GLU A 49 -6.12 2.51 -1.11
C GLU A 49 -4.69 2.41 -1.65
N GLY A 50 -3.69 2.63 -0.79
CA GLY A 50 -2.29 2.56 -1.22
C GLY A 50 -1.87 1.17 -1.71
N GLN A 51 -2.48 0.10 -1.21
CA GLN A 51 -2.17 -1.26 -1.66
C GLN A 51 -2.67 -1.49 -3.08
N GLU A 52 -3.90 -1.07 -3.39
CA GLU A 52 -4.49 -1.19 -4.73
C GLU A 52 -3.67 -0.42 -5.77
N ILE A 53 -3.24 0.80 -5.44
CA ILE A 53 -2.39 1.62 -6.31
C ILE A 53 -1.06 0.90 -6.61
N LEU A 54 -0.42 0.35 -5.57
CA LEU A 54 0.85 -0.35 -5.71
C LEU A 54 0.71 -1.66 -6.50
N GLU A 55 -0.39 -2.40 -6.31
CA GLU A 55 -0.67 -3.63 -7.06
C GLU A 55 -0.91 -3.34 -8.54
N LEU A 56 -1.71 -2.32 -8.87
CA LEU A 56 -1.93 -1.91 -10.25
C LEU A 56 -0.63 -1.48 -10.94
N ASP A 57 0.21 -0.72 -10.25
CA ASP A 57 1.51 -0.30 -10.78
C ASP A 57 2.46 -1.50 -11.01
N ARG A 58 2.48 -2.48 -10.09
CA ARG A 58 3.22 -3.74 -10.29
C ARG A 58 2.70 -4.52 -11.49
N ALA A 59 1.38 -4.65 -11.65
CA ALA A 59 0.77 -5.35 -12.77
C ALA A 59 1.15 -4.70 -14.11
N ARG A 60 1.13 -3.36 -14.18
CA ARG A 60 1.57 -2.60 -15.37
C ARG A 60 3.05 -2.84 -15.68
N ARG A 61 3.91 -2.85 -14.67
CA ARG A 61 5.34 -3.13 -14.84
C ARG A 61 5.62 -4.56 -15.30
N ALA A 62 4.89 -5.55 -14.76
CA ALA A 62 4.98 -6.94 -15.18
C ALA A 62 4.55 -7.12 -16.65
N ALA A 63 3.38 -6.59 -17.04
CA ALA A 63 2.91 -6.65 -18.43
C ALA A 63 3.88 -5.98 -19.43
N ALA A 64 4.59 -4.93 -19.02
CA ALA A 64 5.59 -4.27 -19.84
C ALA A 64 6.91 -5.07 -19.97
N THR A 65 7.24 -5.90 -18.98
CA THR A 65 8.53 -6.62 -18.92
C THR A 65 8.40 -8.04 -19.46
N ASP A 66 7.37 -8.76 -19.02
CA ASP A 66 7.15 -10.19 -19.31
C ASP A 66 6.13 -10.42 -20.44
N GLY A 67 5.53 -9.34 -20.94
CA GLY A 67 4.45 -9.37 -21.92
C GLY A 67 3.08 -9.60 -21.28
N ALA A 68 2.02 -9.36 -22.06
CA ALA A 68 0.65 -9.70 -21.69
C ALA A 68 0.22 -10.96 -22.45
N THR A 69 -0.40 -11.91 -21.76
CA THR A 69 -0.98 -13.10 -22.40
C THR A 69 -2.34 -12.73 -23.02
N ALA A 70 -2.60 -13.20 -24.24
CA ALA A 70 -3.91 -13.05 -24.85
C ALA A 70 -4.95 -13.87 -24.06
N LEU A 71 -6.19 -13.37 -23.99
CA LEU A 71 -7.26 -14.04 -23.25
C LEU A 71 -7.53 -15.46 -23.79
N ASP A 72 -7.48 -15.63 -25.12
CA ASP A 72 -7.73 -16.92 -25.77
C ASP A 72 -6.66 -17.96 -25.39
N ASP A 73 -5.39 -17.56 -25.32
CA ASP A 73 -4.28 -18.43 -24.91
C ASP A 73 -4.41 -18.85 -23.44
N LEU A 74 -4.85 -17.92 -22.57
CA LEU A 74 -5.08 -18.18 -21.15
C LEU A 74 -6.24 -19.15 -20.92
N ILE A 75 -7.32 -19.03 -21.70
CA ILE A 75 -8.47 -19.95 -21.63
C ILE A 75 -8.04 -21.36 -22.04
N ALA A 76 -7.27 -21.49 -23.12
CA ALA A 76 -6.75 -22.79 -23.56
C ALA A 76 -5.85 -23.43 -22.50
N GLU A 77 -4.96 -22.66 -21.87
CA GLU A 77 -4.09 -23.16 -20.78
C GLU A 77 -4.90 -23.63 -19.56
N MET A 78 -5.97 -22.92 -19.19
CA MET A 78 -6.83 -23.30 -18.08
C MET A 78 -7.64 -24.56 -18.35
N ASP A 79 -8.15 -24.72 -19.57
CA ASP A 79 -8.89 -25.92 -19.98
C ASP A 79 -8.00 -27.18 -19.95
N ASP A 80 -6.73 -27.06 -20.35
CA ASP A 80 -5.75 -28.15 -20.32
C ASP A 80 -5.34 -28.58 -18.90
N ASN A 81 -5.51 -27.70 -17.90
CA ASN A 81 -5.12 -27.94 -16.51
C ASN A 81 -6.31 -28.24 -15.57
N LEU A 82 -7.55 -28.30 -16.09
CA LEU A 82 -8.71 -28.62 -15.28
C LEU A 82 -8.72 -30.13 -14.91
N PRO A 83 -8.78 -30.50 -13.61
CA PRO A 83 -8.87 -31.90 -13.21
C PRO A 83 -10.27 -32.43 -13.53
N GLY A 84 -10.45 -32.91 -14.76
CA GLY A 84 -11.74 -33.37 -15.25
C GLY A 84 -11.75 -33.92 -16.67
N ASN A 85 -10.74 -33.70 -17.50
CA ASN A 85 -10.67 -34.31 -18.83
C ASN A 85 -9.93 -35.67 -18.80
N ALA A 86 -10.51 -36.62 -18.06
CA ALA A 86 -10.22 -38.04 -18.18
C ALA A 86 -11.56 -38.76 -18.35
N ALA A 87 -12.08 -38.74 -19.57
CA ALA A 87 -13.18 -39.59 -20.02
C ALA A 87 -12.76 -40.28 -21.33
#